data_AF-A0A7M3W526-F1
#
_entry.id   AF-A0A7M3W526-F1
#
_cell.length_a   1.000
_cell.length_b   1.000
_cell.length_c   1.000
_cell.angle_alpha   90.00
_cell.angle_beta   90.00
_cell.angle_gamma   90.00
#
_symmetry.space_group_name_H-M   'P 1'
#
loop_
_entity.id
_entity.type
_entity.pdbx_description
1 polymer ?
#
loop_
_entity_poly.entity_id
_entity_poly.type
_entity_poly.pdbx_seq_one_letter_code
_entity_poly.pdbx_strand_id
1 'polypeptide(L)'
;TDVSAVIGDVLILDLVVPEIYRINGHSADSLMLKQLRYIDGFWYPSTAFMRDLPGEMHLATEPDTRFDIRKQTSFQGMRTLDYSSNTNDMDLYLEASGRAIEAKGDVLMLAEDLPTRFVLELTEDFGMRVESSGSGVKKVYVRQTDVPAMPGVTIERVEVVGQNLKGATIHIHTLPGEYPIIVIDDITDGRLVATAEAYVQPGVIEPWLNPVFGDFKMEGRAVLLDAQFTGIVPTASSVGVNGIVTDLSLVGSLSGEFVETRHIMVIDPISSALASGLAMIFG
;
A
#
# COMPACT_ATOMS: atom_id res chain seq x y z
N THR A 1 -16.16 -13.23 -28.21
CA THR A 1 -15.70 -12.48 -27.05
C THR A 1 -16.25 -13.17 -25.83
N ASP A 2 -15.39 -13.69 -24.98
CA ASP A 2 -15.77 -14.23 -23.69
C ASP A 2 -15.28 -13.26 -22.61
N VAL A 3 -16.20 -12.82 -21.77
CA VAL A 3 -15.92 -11.91 -20.65
C VAL A 3 -16.56 -12.54 -19.43
N SER A 4 -15.74 -13.00 -18.50
CA SER A 4 -16.20 -13.48 -17.20
C SER A 4 -15.77 -12.47 -16.16
N ALA A 5 -16.73 -11.96 -15.40
CA ALA A 5 -16.47 -11.07 -14.28
C ALA A 5 -17.21 -11.57 -13.04
N VAL A 6 -16.47 -11.85 -11.98
CA VAL A 6 -17.02 -12.11 -10.65
C VAL A 6 -16.60 -10.93 -9.77
N ILE A 7 -17.57 -10.27 -9.15
CA ILE A 7 -17.31 -9.15 -8.24
C ILE A 7 -18.06 -9.45 -6.93
N GLY A 8 -17.32 -9.42 -5.82
CA GLY A 8 -17.77 -9.83 -4.49
C GLY A 8 -16.60 -9.81 -3.51
N ASP A 9 -16.49 -10.84 -2.68
CA ASP A 9 -15.34 -11.06 -1.80
C ASP A 9 -14.05 -11.30 -2.61
N VAL A 10 -14.18 -11.63 -3.90
CA VAL A 10 -13.10 -11.69 -4.89
C VAL A 10 -13.53 -10.85 -6.11
N LEU A 11 -12.57 -10.19 -6.76
CA LEU A 11 -12.75 -9.66 -8.11
C LEU A 11 -11.92 -10.51 -9.07
N ILE A 12 -12.57 -11.20 -10.00
CA ILE A 12 -11.92 -11.92 -11.11
C ILE A 12 -12.46 -11.32 -12.40
N LEU A 13 -11.58 -10.95 -13.31
CA LEU A 13 -11.89 -10.52 -14.66
C LEU A 13 -11.02 -11.30 -15.64
N ASP A 14 -11.68 -12.15 -16.43
CA ASP A 14 -11.09 -12.86 -17.56
C ASP A 14 -11.65 -12.28 -18.85
N LEU A 15 -10.76 -11.87 -19.74
CA LEU A 15 -11.10 -11.34 -21.05
C LEU A 15 -10.38 -12.13 -22.12
N VAL A 16 -11.13 -12.73 -23.03
CA VAL A 16 -10.58 -13.37 -24.23
C VAL A 16 -11.37 -12.91 -25.45
N VAL A 17 -10.73 -12.07 -26.26
CA VAL A 17 -11.24 -11.61 -27.54
C VAL A 17 -10.45 -12.27 -28.65
N PRO A 18 -11.04 -12.97 -29.64
CA PRO A 18 -10.27 -13.55 -30.74
C PRO A 18 -9.45 -12.52 -31.52
N GLU A 19 -8.26 -12.89 -32.01
CA GLU A 19 -7.35 -11.97 -32.73
C GLU A 19 -8.00 -11.19 -33.88
N ILE A 20 -8.94 -11.83 -34.60
CA ILE A 20 -9.67 -11.21 -35.71
C ILE A 20 -10.52 -9.98 -35.30
N TYR A 21 -10.82 -9.84 -34.01
CA TYR A 21 -11.58 -8.72 -33.45
C TYR A 21 -10.69 -7.76 -32.63
N ARG A 22 -9.38 -7.99 -32.57
CA ARG A 22 -8.44 -7.12 -31.87
C ARG A 22 -7.92 -6.01 -32.77
N ILE A 23 -7.59 -4.87 -32.19
CA ILE A 23 -6.87 -3.78 -32.87
C ILE A 23 -5.54 -3.61 -32.14
N ASN A 24 -4.43 -3.87 -32.82
CA ASN A 24 -3.07 -3.82 -32.24
C ASN A 24 -2.91 -4.64 -30.94
N GLY A 25 -3.62 -5.76 -30.83
CA GLY A 25 -3.57 -6.61 -29.63
C GLY A 25 -4.58 -6.25 -28.54
N HIS A 26 -5.30 -5.12 -28.66
CA HIS A 26 -6.32 -4.66 -27.72
C HIS A 26 -7.73 -5.12 -28.10
N SER A 27 -8.60 -5.22 -27.10
CA SER A 27 -10.01 -5.57 -27.23
C SER A 27 -10.96 -4.37 -27.23
N ALA A 28 -10.70 -3.38 -26.38
CA ALA A 28 -11.57 -2.22 -26.20
C ALA A 28 -10.77 -1.03 -25.61
N ASP A 29 -11.22 0.19 -25.92
CA ASP A 29 -10.55 1.40 -25.42
C ASP A 29 -10.71 1.57 -23.91
N SER A 30 -11.86 1.18 -23.34
CA SER A 30 -12.10 1.28 -21.90
C SER A 30 -13.18 0.32 -21.40
N LEU A 31 -13.10 -0.02 -20.11
CA LEU A 31 -14.08 -0.83 -19.39
C LEU A 31 -14.25 -0.26 -17.99
N MET A 32 -15.49 -0.06 -17.58
CA MET A 32 -15.84 0.31 -16.21
C MET A 32 -16.66 -0.82 -15.58
N LEU A 33 -16.21 -1.29 -14.44
CA LEU A 33 -16.92 -2.23 -13.58
C LEU A 33 -17.29 -1.52 -12.29
N LYS A 34 -18.57 -1.58 -11.90
CA LYS A 34 -19.05 -0.98 -10.65
C LYS A 34 -19.94 -1.95 -9.91
N GLN A 35 -19.66 -2.10 -8.63
CA GLN A 35 -20.47 -2.84 -7.67
C GLN A 35 -20.89 -1.93 -6.52
N LEU A 36 -22.07 -2.21 -5.98
CA LEU A 36 -22.58 -1.63 -4.75
C LEU A 36 -23.00 -2.77 -3.83
N ARG A 37 -22.44 -2.83 -2.62
CA ARG A 37 -22.81 -3.80 -1.59
C ARG A 37 -23.60 -3.11 -0.49
N TYR A 38 -24.73 -3.69 -0.07
CA TYR A 38 -25.55 -3.15 1.01
C TYR A 38 -25.22 -3.86 2.32
N ILE A 39 -24.63 -3.14 3.29
CA ILE A 39 -24.23 -3.66 4.60
C ILE A 39 -24.64 -2.64 5.67
N ASP A 40 -25.18 -3.11 6.80
CA ASP A 40 -25.49 -2.29 7.98
C ASP A 40 -26.30 -1.01 7.69
N GLY A 41 -27.18 -1.06 6.69
CA GLY A 41 -28.04 0.06 6.32
C GLY A 41 -27.45 1.01 5.26
N PHE A 42 -26.21 0.81 4.84
CA PHE A 42 -25.49 1.68 3.91
C PHE A 42 -25.05 0.96 2.63
N TRP A 43 -24.93 1.71 1.53
CA TRP A 43 -24.40 1.22 0.26
C TRP A 43 -22.91 1.54 0.14
N TYR A 44 -22.08 0.53 -0.03
CA TYR A 44 -20.63 0.65 -0.18
C TYR A 44 -20.21 0.36 -1.63
N PRO A 45 -19.50 1.29 -2.30
CA PRO A 45 -19.09 1.11 -3.68
C PRO A 45 -17.75 0.37 -3.82
N SER A 46 -17.63 -0.35 -4.93
CA SER A 46 -16.37 -0.81 -5.51
C SER A 46 -16.41 -0.52 -7.01
N THR A 47 -15.38 0.13 -7.54
CA THR A 47 -15.28 0.60 -8.93
C THR A 47 -13.92 0.26 -9.48
N ALA A 48 -13.88 -0.45 -10.61
CA ALA A 48 -12.68 -0.59 -11.41
C ALA A 48 -12.90 0.10 -12.76
N PHE A 49 -11.90 0.85 -13.21
CA PHE A 49 -11.88 1.46 -14.53
C PHE A 49 -10.55 1.10 -15.20
N MET A 50 -10.62 0.61 -16.42
CA MET A 50 -9.46 0.21 -17.20
C MET A 50 -9.49 0.94 -18.54
N ARG A 51 -8.31 1.33 -19.02
CA ARG A 51 -8.11 1.87 -20.37
C ARG A 51 -7.14 0.98 -21.13
N ASP A 52 -7.29 0.97 -22.46
CA ASP A 52 -6.42 0.24 -23.37
C ASP A 52 -6.47 -1.27 -23.11
N LEU A 53 -7.70 -1.83 -23.02
CA LEU A 53 -7.89 -3.21 -22.58
C LEU A 53 -7.17 -4.21 -23.51
N PRO A 54 -6.38 -5.12 -22.95
CA PRO A 54 -5.74 -6.18 -23.72
C PRO A 54 -6.77 -7.11 -24.39
N GLY A 55 -6.36 -7.75 -25.47
CA GLY A 55 -7.15 -8.78 -26.17
C GLY A 55 -7.28 -10.07 -25.38
N GLU A 56 -6.31 -10.35 -24.52
CA GLU A 56 -6.27 -11.44 -23.54
C GLU A 56 -5.80 -10.86 -22.20
N MET A 57 -6.62 -11.01 -21.17
CA MET A 57 -6.26 -10.57 -19.82
C MET A 57 -6.82 -11.51 -18.77
N HIS A 58 -6.07 -11.63 -17.68
CA HIS A 58 -6.52 -12.18 -16.41
C HIS A 58 -6.20 -11.15 -15.31
N LEU A 59 -7.21 -10.79 -14.53
CA LEU A 59 -7.04 -9.96 -13.35
C LEU A 59 -7.80 -10.62 -12.20
N ALA A 60 -7.09 -11.01 -11.16
CA ALA A 60 -7.65 -11.53 -9.93
C ALA A 60 -7.21 -10.67 -8.75
N THR A 61 -8.14 -10.37 -7.85
CA THR A 61 -7.82 -9.77 -6.54
C THR A 61 -8.72 -10.38 -5.48
N GLU A 62 -8.09 -10.95 -4.46
CA GLU A 62 -8.74 -11.68 -3.38
C GLU A 62 -8.11 -11.30 -2.03
N PRO A 63 -8.88 -11.36 -0.93
CA PRO A 63 -8.33 -11.20 0.40
C PRO A 63 -7.41 -12.38 0.74
N ASP A 64 -6.23 -12.09 1.27
CA ASP A 64 -5.37 -13.12 1.84
C ASP A 64 -5.92 -13.56 3.20
N THR A 65 -6.43 -14.79 3.25
CA THR A 65 -7.06 -15.35 4.46
C THR A 65 -6.06 -15.97 5.44
N ARG A 66 -4.76 -15.96 5.12
CA ARG A 66 -3.74 -16.47 6.04
C ARG A 66 -3.68 -15.58 7.27
N PHE A 67 -3.67 -16.23 8.43
CA PHE A 67 -3.60 -15.57 9.72
C PHE A 67 -2.62 -16.31 10.63
N ASP A 68 -1.69 -15.58 11.23
CA ASP A 68 -0.82 -16.10 12.29
C ASP A 68 -0.65 -15.02 13.38
N ILE A 69 -1.18 -15.32 14.56
CA ILE A 69 -1.11 -14.45 15.74
C ILE A 69 0.32 -14.15 16.19
N ARG A 70 1.31 -14.98 15.82
CA ARG A 70 2.72 -14.81 16.18
C ARG A 70 3.46 -13.90 15.20
N LYS A 71 2.81 -13.50 14.11
CA LYS A 71 3.38 -12.69 13.04
C LYS A 71 2.72 -11.31 13.00
N GLN A 72 3.29 -10.43 12.20
CA GLN A 72 2.78 -9.08 12.04
C GLN A 72 1.34 -9.08 11.50
N THR A 73 0.43 -8.37 12.16
CA THR A 73 -1.00 -8.34 11.82
C THR A 73 -1.36 -7.21 10.85
N SER A 74 -0.48 -6.23 10.65
CA SER A 74 -0.74 -5.02 9.84
C SER A 74 -1.19 -5.35 8.42
N PHE A 75 -0.55 -6.34 7.81
CA PHE A 75 -0.76 -6.75 6.43
C PHE A 75 -1.58 -8.04 6.30
N GLN A 76 -1.81 -8.77 7.40
CA GLN A 76 -2.73 -9.91 7.44
C GLN A 76 -4.15 -9.48 7.02
N GLY A 77 -4.75 -10.19 6.07
CA GLY A 77 -6.07 -9.84 5.54
C GLY A 77 -6.06 -8.74 4.45
N MET A 78 -4.88 -8.31 3.96
CA MET A 78 -4.83 -7.45 2.78
C MET A 78 -5.29 -8.21 1.53
N ARG A 79 -5.68 -7.48 0.49
CA ARG A 79 -5.93 -8.08 -0.82
C ARG A 79 -4.65 -8.27 -1.62
N THR A 80 -4.57 -9.39 -2.31
CA THR A 80 -3.58 -9.64 -3.36
C THR A 80 -4.09 -9.11 -4.70
N LEU A 81 -3.19 -8.96 -5.66
CA LEU A 81 -3.53 -8.70 -7.04
C LEU A 81 -2.65 -9.55 -7.95
N ASP A 82 -3.25 -10.28 -8.86
CA ASP A 82 -2.60 -11.09 -9.88
C ASP A 82 -3.11 -10.63 -11.24
N TYR A 83 -2.25 -9.97 -12.00
CA TYR A 83 -2.54 -9.47 -13.34
C TYR A 83 -1.64 -10.14 -14.37
N SER A 84 -2.22 -10.56 -15.48
CA SER A 84 -1.47 -10.90 -16.70
C SER A 84 -2.24 -10.53 -17.96
N SER A 85 -1.50 -10.23 -19.03
CA SER A 85 -2.09 -9.82 -20.31
C SER A 85 -1.15 -10.02 -21.49
N ASN A 86 -1.71 -9.88 -22.70
CA ASN A 86 -0.97 -9.91 -23.97
C ASN A 86 -0.45 -8.54 -24.44
N THR A 87 -0.72 -7.45 -23.72
CA THR A 87 -0.22 -6.09 -24.00
C THR A 87 0.50 -5.53 -22.77
N ASN A 88 1.06 -4.32 -22.84
CA ASN A 88 1.95 -3.78 -21.80
C ASN A 88 1.74 -2.28 -21.51
N ASP A 89 0.53 -1.82 -21.75
CA ASP A 89 0.12 -0.40 -21.79
C ASP A 89 -1.29 -0.20 -21.22
N MET A 90 -1.82 -1.19 -20.50
CA MET A 90 -3.12 -1.05 -19.86
C MET A 90 -3.02 -0.13 -18.65
N ASP A 91 -3.96 0.81 -18.54
CA ASP A 91 -4.12 1.61 -17.33
C ASP A 91 -5.21 1.03 -16.43
N LEU A 92 -5.00 1.09 -15.11
CA LEU A 92 -5.92 0.59 -14.11
C LEU A 92 -6.21 1.65 -13.04
N TYR A 93 -7.49 1.84 -12.75
CA TYR A 93 -8.01 2.52 -11.57
C TYR A 93 -8.88 1.53 -10.80
N LEU A 94 -8.66 1.38 -9.50
CA LEU A 94 -9.47 0.56 -8.61
C LEU A 94 -9.77 1.32 -7.31
N GLU A 95 -11.02 1.77 -7.21
CA GLU A 95 -11.77 2.25 -6.05
C GLU A 95 -12.46 1.17 -5.22
N ALA A 96 -12.11 0.82 -3.99
CA ALA A 96 -12.98 -0.06 -3.20
C ALA A 96 -13.07 0.32 -1.72
N SER A 97 -14.30 0.44 -1.20
CA SER A 97 -14.50 0.54 0.25
C SER A 97 -14.26 -0.82 0.91
N GLY A 98 -13.53 -0.86 2.02
CA GLY A 98 -13.17 -2.09 2.73
C GLY A 98 -14.38 -2.96 3.04
N ARG A 99 -15.49 -2.33 3.46
CA ARG A 99 -16.77 -3.05 3.69
C ARG A 99 -17.36 -3.66 2.42
N ALA A 100 -17.21 -3.02 1.25
CA ALA A 100 -17.69 -3.57 -0.01
C ALA A 100 -16.95 -4.85 -0.43
N ILE A 101 -15.73 -5.05 0.08
CA ILE A 101 -14.78 -6.08 -0.38
C ILE A 101 -14.24 -6.98 0.75
N GLU A 102 -14.80 -6.91 1.95
CA GLU A 102 -14.36 -7.61 3.17
C GLU A 102 -12.88 -7.37 3.53
N ALA A 103 -12.43 -6.12 3.41
CA ALA A 103 -11.08 -5.69 3.78
C ALA A 103 -11.09 -4.82 5.03
N LYS A 104 -9.94 -4.79 5.74
CA LYS A 104 -9.75 -4.01 6.98
C LYS A 104 -9.91 -2.50 6.81
N GLY A 105 -9.73 -1.98 5.60
CA GLY A 105 -9.85 -0.55 5.29
C GLY A 105 -10.16 -0.34 3.81
N ASP A 106 -10.39 0.90 3.44
CA ASP A 106 -10.64 1.29 2.05
C ASP A 106 -9.33 1.26 1.24
N VAL A 107 -9.41 0.91 -0.04
CA VAL A 107 -8.27 0.83 -0.95
C VAL A 107 -8.52 1.65 -2.22
N LEU A 108 -7.48 2.37 -2.64
CA LEU A 108 -7.38 3.01 -3.94
C LEU A 108 -6.10 2.55 -4.62
N MET A 109 -6.20 2.08 -5.85
CA MET A 109 -5.05 1.71 -6.67
C MET A 109 -5.14 2.39 -8.03
N LEU A 110 -4.02 2.94 -8.48
CA LEU A 110 -3.81 3.47 -9.81
C LEU A 110 -2.55 2.81 -10.38
N ALA A 111 -2.61 2.36 -11.62
CA ALA A 111 -1.44 1.92 -12.35
C ALA A 111 -1.49 2.45 -13.79
N GLU A 112 -0.37 2.98 -14.26
CA GLU A 112 -0.17 3.47 -15.63
C GLU A 112 0.82 2.55 -16.34
N ASP A 113 0.51 2.18 -17.59
CA ASP A 113 1.28 1.25 -18.42
C ASP A 113 1.64 -0.05 -17.67
N LEU A 114 0.61 -0.83 -17.29
CA LEU A 114 0.82 -2.14 -16.66
C LEU A 114 1.51 -3.11 -17.63
N PRO A 115 2.59 -3.79 -17.22
CA PRO A 115 3.24 -4.77 -18.07
C PRO A 115 2.47 -6.08 -18.12
N THR A 116 2.87 -7.00 -19.00
CA THR A 116 2.21 -8.30 -19.26
C THR A 116 1.99 -9.20 -18.03
N ARG A 117 2.66 -8.90 -16.92
CA ARG A 117 2.52 -9.57 -15.62
C ARG A 117 2.81 -8.56 -14.51
N PHE A 118 1.89 -8.43 -13.56
CA PHE A 118 2.04 -7.63 -12.35
C PHE A 118 1.38 -8.38 -11.18
N VAL A 119 2.10 -8.52 -10.08
CA VAL A 119 1.65 -9.26 -8.90
C VAL A 119 1.87 -8.41 -7.65
N LEU A 120 0.87 -8.37 -6.78
CA LEU A 120 0.96 -7.86 -5.42
C LEU A 120 0.49 -8.97 -4.49
N GLU A 121 1.35 -9.40 -3.57
CA GLU A 121 1.03 -10.52 -2.69
C GLU A 121 1.69 -10.39 -1.32
N LEU A 122 1.21 -11.18 -0.36
CA LEU A 122 1.83 -11.30 0.96
C LEU A 122 2.98 -12.31 0.94
N THR A 123 4.10 -11.89 1.49
CA THR A 123 5.25 -12.74 1.83
C THR A 123 4.94 -13.64 3.04
N GLU A 124 5.80 -14.63 3.29
CA GLU A 124 5.61 -15.61 4.37
C GLU A 124 5.67 -15.00 5.79
N ASP A 125 6.34 -13.87 5.95
CA ASP A 125 6.42 -13.12 7.21
C ASP A 125 5.36 -12.02 7.30
N PHE A 126 4.38 -12.03 6.39
CA PHE A 126 3.32 -11.03 6.28
C PHE A 126 3.84 -9.62 5.97
N GLY A 127 4.93 -9.52 5.22
CA GLY A 127 5.26 -8.33 4.41
C GLY A 127 4.51 -8.31 3.08
N MET A 128 4.53 -7.19 2.36
CA MET A 128 3.94 -7.04 1.02
C MET A 128 5.03 -7.12 -0.05
N ARG A 129 4.87 -7.97 -1.07
CA ARG A 129 5.74 -8.00 -2.25
C ARG A 129 4.99 -7.50 -3.47
N VAL A 130 5.68 -6.67 -4.25
CA VAL A 130 5.28 -6.24 -5.58
C VAL A 130 6.27 -6.83 -6.57
N GLU A 131 5.76 -7.42 -7.66
CA GLU A 131 6.57 -7.98 -8.73
C GLU A 131 5.96 -7.65 -10.08
N SER A 132 6.80 -7.25 -11.02
CA SER A 132 6.37 -6.72 -12.30
C SER A 132 7.34 -7.15 -13.40
N SER A 133 6.79 -7.57 -14.54
CA SER A 133 7.58 -8.06 -15.67
C SER A 133 8.15 -6.93 -16.55
N GLY A 134 9.10 -7.29 -17.41
CA GLY A 134 9.65 -6.39 -18.42
C GLY A 134 10.33 -5.16 -17.82
N SER A 135 9.88 -3.97 -18.22
CA SER A 135 10.41 -2.69 -17.75
C SER A 135 9.85 -2.25 -16.39
N GLY A 136 8.92 -3.01 -15.80
CA GLY A 136 8.19 -2.62 -14.60
C GLY A 136 6.97 -1.75 -14.93
N VAL A 137 6.17 -1.45 -13.90
CA VAL A 137 5.01 -0.55 -14.04
C VAL A 137 5.50 0.90 -14.05
N LYS A 138 5.06 1.69 -15.03
CA LYS A 138 5.57 3.05 -15.22
C LYS A 138 5.23 3.97 -14.05
N LYS A 139 3.97 3.92 -13.60
CA LYS A 139 3.55 4.57 -12.35
C LYS A 139 2.57 3.67 -11.62
N VAL A 140 2.76 3.53 -10.32
CA VAL A 140 1.79 2.88 -9.44
C VAL A 140 1.54 3.79 -8.25
N TYR A 141 0.28 3.93 -7.87
CA TYR A 141 -0.13 4.59 -6.64
C TYR A 141 -1.09 3.66 -5.91
N VAL A 142 -0.74 3.29 -4.69
CA VAL A 142 -1.60 2.52 -3.79
C VAL A 142 -1.86 3.37 -2.57
N ARG A 143 -3.12 3.50 -2.19
CA ARG A 143 -3.52 4.11 -0.94
C ARG A 143 -4.44 3.17 -0.20
N GLN A 144 -4.19 3.00 1.09
CA GLN A 144 -5.09 2.35 2.01
C GLN A 144 -5.46 3.31 3.13
N THR A 145 -6.72 3.35 3.53
CA THR A 145 -7.21 4.25 4.59
C THR A 145 -8.12 3.53 5.58
N ASP A 146 -8.26 4.09 6.79
CA ASP A 146 -9.09 3.56 7.88
C ASP A 146 -8.76 2.10 8.23
N VAL A 147 -7.47 1.80 8.44
CA VAL A 147 -7.00 0.44 8.74
C VAL A 147 -6.79 0.29 10.25
N PRO A 148 -7.62 -0.49 10.96
CA PRO A 148 -7.37 -0.81 12.36
C PRO A 148 -6.15 -1.74 12.45
N ALA A 149 -5.07 -1.25 13.06
CA ALA A 149 -3.83 -2.01 13.23
C ALA A 149 -3.88 -2.88 14.50
N MET A 150 -4.24 -2.26 15.62
CA MET A 150 -4.40 -2.90 16.93
C MET A 150 -5.37 -2.06 17.79
N PRO A 151 -5.87 -2.56 18.94
CA PRO A 151 -6.73 -1.77 19.81
C PRO A 151 -6.09 -0.43 20.19
N GLY A 152 -6.79 0.67 19.92
CA GLY A 152 -6.28 2.03 20.19
C GLY A 152 -5.30 2.57 19.16
N VAL A 153 -4.96 1.83 18.10
CA VAL A 153 -4.14 2.31 16.97
C VAL A 153 -4.87 2.10 15.66
N THR A 154 -5.15 3.21 14.97
CA THR A 154 -5.72 3.20 13.62
C THR A 154 -4.71 3.82 12.67
N ILE A 155 -4.37 3.11 11.61
CA ILE A 155 -3.63 3.69 10.49
C ILE A 155 -4.68 4.44 9.66
N GLU A 156 -4.63 5.78 9.72
CA GLU A 156 -5.54 6.63 8.97
C GLU A 156 -5.30 6.47 7.48
N ARG A 157 -4.02 6.42 7.08
CA ARG A 157 -3.62 6.40 5.69
C ARG A 157 -2.22 5.84 5.50
N VAL A 158 -2.08 4.95 4.53
CA VAL A 158 -0.80 4.55 3.94
C VAL A 158 -0.86 4.84 2.46
N GLU A 159 0.13 5.54 1.93
CA GLU A 159 0.27 5.81 0.49
C GLU A 159 1.61 5.30 0.00
N VAL A 160 1.61 4.60 -1.13
CA VAL A 160 2.81 4.12 -1.80
C VAL A 160 2.77 4.61 -3.24
N VAL A 161 3.83 5.28 -3.68
CA VAL A 161 3.98 5.79 -5.04
C VAL A 161 5.24 5.16 -5.63
N GLY A 162 5.07 4.38 -6.70
CA GLY A 162 6.15 3.76 -7.45
C GLY A 162 6.26 4.36 -8.85
N GLN A 163 7.50 4.45 -9.37
CA GLN A 163 7.78 4.80 -10.77
C GLN A 163 8.79 3.82 -11.36
N ASN A 164 8.50 3.29 -12.55
CA ASN A 164 9.29 2.26 -13.23
C ASN A 164 9.61 1.06 -12.31
N LEU A 165 8.62 0.65 -11.50
CA LEU A 165 8.82 -0.32 -10.43
C LEU A 165 8.78 -1.74 -10.98
N LYS A 166 9.90 -2.46 -10.90
CA LYS A 166 9.98 -3.90 -11.27
C LYS A 166 9.71 -4.83 -10.11
N GLY A 167 10.12 -4.45 -8.91
CA GLY A 167 9.84 -5.21 -7.71
C GLY A 167 10.28 -4.47 -6.46
N ALA A 168 9.59 -4.74 -5.36
CA ALA A 168 9.94 -4.30 -4.02
C ALA A 168 9.24 -5.18 -2.99
N THR A 169 9.89 -5.41 -1.85
CA THR A 169 9.30 -6.09 -0.70
C THR A 169 9.25 -5.16 0.49
N ILE A 170 8.12 -5.10 1.17
CA ILE A 170 7.87 -4.26 2.35
C ILE A 170 7.61 -5.16 3.55
N HIS A 171 8.49 -5.15 4.54
CA HIS A 171 8.34 -5.83 5.82
C HIS A 171 7.89 -4.86 6.90
N ILE A 172 7.10 -5.32 7.87
CA ILE A 172 6.80 -4.54 9.07
C ILE A 172 7.20 -5.35 10.30
N HIS A 173 8.15 -4.84 11.07
CA HIS A 173 8.61 -5.44 12.33
C HIS A 173 8.07 -4.67 13.53
N THR A 174 7.52 -5.35 14.53
CA THR A 174 7.13 -4.72 15.79
C THR A 174 8.27 -4.82 16.79
N LEU A 175 8.75 -3.69 17.30
CA LEU A 175 9.74 -3.64 18.38
C LEU A 175 9.10 -3.88 19.77
N PRO A 176 9.91 -4.20 20.80
CA PRO A 176 9.44 -4.17 22.18
C PRO A 176 8.84 -2.79 22.51
N GLY A 177 7.56 -2.76 22.92
CA GLY A 177 6.79 -1.52 23.11
C GLY A 177 5.80 -1.19 21.98
N GLU A 178 5.51 -2.14 21.10
CA GLU A 178 4.45 -2.07 20.06
C GLU A 178 4.69 -1.06 18.91
N TYR A 179 5.91 -0.56 18.76
CA TYR A 179 6.27 0.34 17.67
C TYR A 179 6.45 -0.41 16.35
N PRO A 180 5.69 -0.09 15.28
CA PRO A 180 5.91 -0.67 13.98
C PRO A 180 7.11 0.00 13.30
N ILE A 181 8.03 -0.84 12.81
CA ILE A 181 9.11 -0.48 11.92
C ILE A 181 8.79 -0.98 10.52
N ILE A 182 8.72 -0.09 9.55
CA ILE A 182 8.52 -0.45 8.14
C ILE A 182 9.88 -0.54 7.47
N VAL A 183 10.18 -1.69 6.88
CA VAL A 183 11.41 -1.96 6.15
C VAL A 183 11.07 -2.22 4.69
N ILE A 184 11.77 -1.58 3.77
CA ILE A 184 11.63 -1.85 2.33
C ILE A 184 12.96 -2.45 1.85
N ASP A 185 12.88 -3.66 1.31
CA ASP A 185 13.99 -4.48 0.83
C ASP A 185 13.69 -5.00 -0.61
N ASP A 186 14.66 -5.67 -1.25
CA ASP A 186 14.51 -6.30 -2.57
C ASP A 186 13.91 -5.41 -3.66
N ILE A 187 14.24 -4.12 -3.62
CA ILE A 187 13.91 -3.24 -4.75
C ILE A 187 14.73 -3.74 -5.93
N THR A 188 14.10 -4.02 -7.07
CA THR A 188 14.78 -4.54 -8.28
C THR A 188 15.09 -3.44 -9.30
N ASP A 189 14.16 -2.50 -9.47
CA ASP A 189 14.34 -1.29 -10.29
C ASP A 189 13.23 -0.28 -9.98
N GLY A 190 13.48 1.00 -10.26
CA GLY A 190 12.52 2.09 -10.10
C GLY A 190 12.72 2.96 -8.87
N ARG A 191 11.71 3.80 -8.57
CA ARG A 191 11.65 4.69 -7.42
C ARG A 191 10.40 4.40 -6.62
N LEU A 192 10.50 4.39 -5.31
CA LEU A 192 9.36 4.21 -4.43
C LEU A 192 9.37 5.23 -3.29
N VAL A 193 8.20 5.82 -3.04
CA VAL A 193 7.93 6.73 -1.93
C VAL A 193 6.77 6.14 -1.14
N ALA A 194 6.91 6.05 0.18
CA ALA A 194 5.86 5.53 1.04
C ALA A 194 5.58 6.51 2.18
N THR A 195 4.32 6.74 2.51
CA THR A 195 3.91 7.57 3.64
C THR A 195 2.91 6.81 4.48
N ALA A 196 2.94 7.05 5.78
CA ALA A 196 2.02 6.45 6.72
C ALA A 196 1.58 7.50 7.76
N GLU A 197 0.29 7.51 8.06
CA GLU A 197 -0.35 8.38 9.03
C GLU A 197 -1.19 7.50 9.93
N ALA A 198 -0.98 7.63 11.25
CA ALA A 198 -1.62 6.80 12.25
C ALA A 198 -2.12 7.65 13.43
N TYR A 199 -3.26 7.25 13.96
CA TYR A 199 -3.82 7.76 15.20
C TYR A 199 -3.63 6.74 16.31
N VAL A 200 -3.26 7.25 17.48
CA VAL A 200 -3.03 6.50 18.70
C VAL A 200 -3.94 7.04 19.80
N GLN A 201 -4.57 6.15 20.55
CA GLN A 201 -5.41 6.46 21.72
C GLN A 201 -4.71 5.90 22.96
N PRO A 202 -3.92 6.72 23.67
CA PRO A 202 -3.13 6.26 24.81
C PRO A 202 -3.96 5.60 25.91
N GLY A 203 -5.18 6.09 26.16
CA GLY A 203 -6.09 5.50 27.17
C GLY A 203 -6.63 4.12 26.80
N VAL A 204 -6.58 3.73 25.52
CA VAL A 204 -6.97 2.40 25.02
C VAL A 204 -5.79 1.44 25.01
N ILE A 205 -4.61 1.91 24.60
CA ILE A 205 -3.37 1.11 24.58
C ILE A 205 -2.91 0.80 26.00
N GLU A 206 -2.92 1.81 26.86
CA GLU A 206 -2.50 1.71 28.26
C GLU A 206 -3.66 2.09 29.17
N PRO A 207 -4.47 1.12 29.65
CA PRO A 207 -5.70 1.41 30.38
C PRO A 207 -5.50 2.24 31.66
N TRP A 208 -4.29 2.22 32.25
CA TRP A 208 -3.94 3.03 33.41
C TRP A 208 -3.73 4.52 33.08
N LEU A 209 -3.54 4.87 31.80
CA LEU A 209 -3.51 6.25 31.29
C LEU A 209 -4.91 6.81 31.03
N ASN A 210 -5.94 5.96 30.94
CA ASN A 210 -7.32 6.37 30.70
C ASN A 210 -7.86 7.46 31.66
N PRO A 211 -7.55 7.46 32.98
CA PRO A 211 -8.00 8.53 33.89
C PRO A 211 -7.44 9.92 33.55
N VAL A 212 -6.30 9.97 32.83
CA VAL A 212 -5.60 11.21 32.48
C VAL A 212 -5.90 11.62 31.04
N PHE A 213 -5.90 10.64 30.13
CA PHE A 213 -5.99 10.89 28.69
C PHE A 213 -7.37 10.56 28.10
N GLY A 214 -8.23 9.80 28.77
CA GLY A 214 -9.59 9.51 28.27
C GLY A 214 -9.63 9.09 26.80
N ASP A 215 -10.49 9.74 26.02
CA ASP A 215 -10.65 9.57 24.57
C ASP A 215 -9.64 10.39 23.72
N PHE A 216 -8.57 10.90 24.33
CA PHE A 216 -7.57 11.71 23.64
C PHE A 216 -6.93 10.93 22.49
N LYS A 217 -6.92 11.53 21.31
CA LYS A 217 -6.29 10.99 20.10
C LYS A 217 -5.01 11.76 19.80
N MET A 218 -3.94 11.00 19.61
CA MET A 218 -2.63 11.49 19.19
C MET A 218 -2.39 11.12 17.74
N GLU A 219 -1.98 12.10 16.94
CA GLU A 219 -1.59 11.90 15.55
C GLU A 219 -0.09 11.65 15.45
N GLY A 220 0.29 10.58 14.76
CA GLY A 220 1.65 10.28 14.34
C GLY A 220 1.73 10.21 12.83
N ARG A 221 2.66 10.95 12.23
CA ARG A 221 2.93 10.92 10.79
C ARG A 221 4.35 10.42 10.55
N ALA A 222 4.50 9.50 9.63
CA ALA A 222 5.79 9.01 9.20
C ALA A 222 5.87 9.09 7.66
N VAL A 223 7.02 9.52 7.15
CA VAL A 223 7.22 9.74 5.71
C VAL A 223 8.54 9.09 5.32
N LEU A 224 8.50 8.12 4.41
CA LEU A 224 9.68 7.57 3.76
C LEU A 224 9.82 8.26 2.41
N LEU A 225 10.88 9.07 2.29
CA LEU A 225 11.19 9.79 1.07
C LEU A 225 12.34 9.10 0.35
N ASP A 226 12.05 8.66 -0.88
CA ASP A 226 13.02 8.39 -1.94
C ASP A 226 13.93 7.18 -1.71
N ALA A 227 13.35 5.98 -1.77
CA ALA A 227 14.13 4.78 -2.00
C ALA A 227 14.59 4.75 -3.48
N GLN A 228 15.78 5.31 -3.73
CA GLN A 228 16.47 5.21 -5.02
C GLN A 228 17.56 4.15 -4.95
N PHE A 229 17.76 3.46 -6.07
CA PHE A 229 18.96 2.67 -6.31
C PHE A 229 20.20 3.57 -6.42
N THR A 230 20.80 3.92 -5.29
CA THR A 230 22.13 4.56 -5.28
C THR A 230 22.96 4.17 -4.04
N GLY A 231 23.82 3.16 -4.19
CA GLY A 231 25.07 3.00 -3.44
C GLY A 231 25.01 2.47 -2.00
N ILE A 232 26.21 2.23 -1.45
CA ILE A 232 26.55 1.50 -0.21
C ILE A 232 26.10 2.23 1.09
N VAL A 233 25.47 3.40 0.97
CA VAL A 233 25.11 4.27 2.11
C VAL A 233 23.58 4.42 2.17
N PRO A 234 22.93 4.11 3.30
CA PRO A 234 21.49 4.30 3.46
C PRO A 234 21.13 5.77 3.24
N THR A 235 20.39 6.07 2.17
CA THR A 235 19.87 7.42 1.91
C THR A 235 18.50 7.58 2.54
N ALA A 236 18.47 8.30 3.67
CA ALA A 236 17.34 8.95 4.33
C ALA A 236 16.07 8.11 4.64
N SER A 237 15.80 7.95 5.94
CA SER A 237 14.45 7.70 6.47
C SER A 237 14.15 8.83 7.45
N SER A 238 13.02 9.54 7.31
CA SER A 238 12.65 10.64 8.20
C SER A 238 11.48 10.25 9.10
N VAL A 239 11.62 10.55 10.40
CA VAL A 239 10.56 10.43 11.40
C VAL A 239 10.14 11.85 11.75
N GLY A 240 8.96 12.28 11.31
CA GLY A 240 8.46 13.63 11.52
C GLY A 240 7.50 13.71 12.69
N VAL A 241 7.93 14.30 13.81
CA VAL A 241 7.05 14.60 14.95
C VAL A 241 6.60 16.06 14.85
N ASN A 242 5.28 16.27 14.73
CA ASN A 242 4.59 17.54 14.97
C ASN A 242 5.19 18.79 14.30
N GLY A 243 5.06 18.89 12.97
CA GLY A 243 5.21 20.17 12.26
C GLY A 243 6.61 20.78 12.15
N ILE A 244 7.66 20.14 12.67
CA ILE A 244 9.05 20.50 12.36
C ILE A 244 9.53 19.58 11.24
N VAL A 245 9.34 20.05 10.00
CA VAL A 245 10.06 19.52 8.85
C VAL A 245 11.51 19.91 9.08
N THR A 246 12.36 18.94 9.44
CA THR A 246 13.80 19.12 9.30
C THR A 246 14.09 19.13 7.81
N ASP A 247 14.04 20.34 7.26
CA ASP A 247 14.60 20.71 5.98
C ASP A 247 16.01 20.13 5.90
N LEU A 248 16.33 19.42 4.82
CA LEU A 248 17.62 19.58 4.14
C LEU A 248 17.67 18.74 2.87
N SER A 249 17.59 19.47 1.76
CA SER A 249 18.45 19.23 0.61
C SER A 249 19.88 18.91 1.07
N LEU A 250 20.39 17.68 0.90
CA LEU A 250 21.83 17.42 0.82
C LEU A 250 22.16 15.95 0.49
N VAL A 251 22.94 15.84 -0.58
CA VAL A 251 23.91 14.77 -0.91
C VAL A 251 23.38 13.60 -1.72
N GLY A 252 23.50 13.75 -3.03
CA GLY A 252 23.83 12.64 -3.91
C GLY A 252 25.33 12.37 -3.90
N SER A 253 25.72 11.11 -4.10
CA SER A 253 26.77 10.71 -5.06
C SER A 253 27.12 9.21 -4.95
N LEU A 254 27.14 8.58 -6.13
CA LEU A 254 28.09 7.54 -6.58
C LEU A 254 28.08 6.16 -5.88
N SER A 255 27.65 5.14 -6.63
CA SER A 255 28.54 4.09 -7.16
C SER A 255 27.69 3.06 -7.91
N GLY A 256 28.11 2.74 -9.14
CA GLY A 256 27.49 1.72 -9.96
C GLY A 256 27.97 0.33 -9.55
N GLU A 257 27.15 -0.38 -8.81
CA GLU A 257 27.15 -1.84 -8.65
C GLU A 257 25.76 -2.25 -8.12
N PHE A 258 25.26 -3.42 -8.53
CA PHE A 258 23.95 -3.93 -8.10
C PHE A 258 23.99 -4.21 -6.59
N VAL A 259 23.17 -3.50 -5.80
CA VAL A 259 23.12 -3.64 -4.33
C VAL A 259 21.68 -3.48 -3.82
N GLU A 260 21.27 -4.37 -2.92
CA GLU A 260 20.02 -4.30 -2.14
C GLU A 260 19.98 -3.03 -1.27
N THR A 261 18.92 -2.23 -1.39
CA THR A 261 18.72 -1.02 -0.58
C THR A 261 17.69 -1.27 0.50
N ARG A 262 18.06 -1.01 1.76
CA ARG A 262 17.20 -1.19 2.94
C ARG A 262 16.85 0.15 3.57
N HIS A 263 15.55 0.44 3.70
CA HIS A 263 15.04 1.66 4.35
C HIS A 263 14.32 1.30 5.65
N ILE A 264 14.41 2.11 6.71
CA ILE A 264 13.84 1.80 8.04
C ILE A 264 13.02 3.00 8.53
N MET A 265 11.70 2.87 8.58
CA MET A 265 10.80 3.87 9.18
C MET A 265 10.39 3.44 10.57
N VAL A 266 10.42 4.34 11.56
CA VAL A 266 9.94 4.08 12.92
C VAL A 266 8.80 5.04 13.23
N ILE A 267 7.64 4.53 13.64
CA ILE A 267 6.54 5.35 14.14
C ILE A 267 6.63 5.38 15.68
N ASP A 268 6.97 6.53 16.28
CA ASP A 268 7.09 6.69 17.75
C ASP A 268 6.03 7.67 18.33
N PRO A 269 4.88 7.15 18.80
CA PRO A 269 3.86 7.96 19.46
C PRO A 269 4.20 8.38 20.90
N ILE A 270 5.12 7.71 21.60
CA ILE A 270 5.38 7.99 23.04
C ILE A 270 6.34 9.15 23.20
N SER A 271 7.41 9.23 22.41
CA SER A 271 8.25 10.44 22.41
C SER A 271 7.46 11.65 21.92
N SER A 272 6.54 11.45 20.96
CA SER A 272 5.56 12.45 20.52
C SER A 272 4.61 12.88 21.65
N ALA A 273 4.18 11.94 22.51
CA ALA A 273 3.34 12.20 23.68
C ALA A 273 4.09 12.96 24.76
N LEU A 274 5.33 12.56 25.05
CA LEU A 274 6.20 13.25 25.99
C LEU A 274 6.54 14.66 25.49
N ALA A 275 6.87 14.82 24.21
CA ALA A 275 7.15 16.12 23.61
C ALA A 275 5.91 17.03 23.59
N SER A 276 4.74 16.49 23.24
CA SER A 276 3.48 17.25 23.25
C SER A 276 3.04 17.61 24.68
N GLY A 277 3.22 16.69 25.63
CA GLY A 277 2.98 16.93 27.05
C GLY A 277 3.94 17.97 27.64
N LEU A 278 5.23 17.91 27.30
CA LEU A 278 6.21 18.92 27.69
C LEU A 278 5.91 20.28 27.04
N ALA A 279 5.49 20.30 25.77
CA ALA A 279 5.08 21.53 25.09
C ALA A 279 3.82 22.15 25.68
N MET A 280 2.86 21.37 26.20
CA MET A 280 1.72 21.89 26.95
C MET A 280 2.10 22.46 28.33
N ILE A 281 3.16 21.96 28.95
CA ILE A 281 3.62 22.39 30.28
C ILE A 281 4.57 23.60 30.20
N PHE A 282 5.37 23.70 29.12
CA PHE A 282 6.44 24.70 28.97
C PHE A 282 6.25 25.66 27.78
N GLY A 283 5.18 25.52 27.00
CA GLY A 283 4.82 26.40 25.87
C GLY A 283 3.75 27.42 26.24
#